data_AF-A0A7K0PP55-F1
#
_entry.id   AF-A0A7K0PP55-F1
#
_cell.length_a   1.000
_cell.length_b   1.000
_cell.length_c   1.000
_cell.angle_alpha   90.00
_cell.angle_beta   90.00
_cell.angle_gamma   90.00
#
_symmetry.space_group_name_H-M   'P 1'
#
loop_
_entity.id
_entity.type
_entity.pdbx_description
1 polymer ?
#
loop_
_entity_poly.entity_id
_entity_poly.type
_entity_poly.pdbx_seq_one_letter_code
_entity_poly.pdbx_strand_id
1 'polypeptide(L)' 'GSGFSYHPEKLSMERTENAAFGPTDRIGQLTMRNLDIEDTREKLELYRSQGQLGGGHFKLINEIESGSEKK' A
#
# COMPACT_ATOMS: atom_id res chain seq x y z
N GLY A 1 -23.88 19.13 14.70
CA GLY A 1 -22.92 19.67 15.67
C GLY A 1 -21.99 20.61 14.93
N SER A 2 -21.73 21.79 15.45
CA SER A 2 -20.98 22.89 14.80
C SER A 2 -19.48 22.61 14.55
N GLY A 3 -19.00 21.39 14.80
CA GLY A 3 -17.59 20.98 14.62
C GLY A 3 -17.41 19.74 13.73
N PHE A 4 -18.42 19.34 12.95
CA PHE A 4 -18.25 18.20 12.05
C PHE A 4 -17.42 18.57 10.82
N SER A 5 -16.45 17.75 10.43
CA SER A 5 -15.71 17.95 9.18
C SER A 5 -16.53 17.53 7.94
N TYR A 6 -17.59 16.74 8.14
CA TYR A 6 -18.48 16.28 7.09
C TYR A 6 -19.36 17.41 6.56
N HIS A 7 -19.14 17.76 5.29
CA HIS A 7 -19.82 18.83 4.56
C HIS A 7 -19.82 18.44 3.07
N PRO A 8 -20.82 17.69 2.58
CA PRO A 8 -20.82 17.14 1.21
C PRO A 8 -20.77 18.23 0.13
N GLU A 9 -21.32 19.41 0.41
CA GLU A 9 -21.31 20.56 -0.49
C GLU A 9 -19.90 21.05 -0.85
N LYS A 10 -18.92 20.85 0.04
CA LYS A 10 -17.51 21.24 -0.19
C LYS A 10 -16.77 20.34 -1.17
N LEU A 11 -17.32 19.15 -1.46
CA LEU A 11 -16.79 18.19 -2.42
C LEU A 11 -17.66 18.09 -3.69
N SER A 12 -18.68 18.94 -3.83
CA SER A 12 -19.55 18.97 -5.01
C SER A 12 -18.74 19.39 -6.26
N MET A 13 -19.03 18.71 -7.37
CA MET A 13 -18.42 18.96 -8.68
C MET A 13 -19.43 19.42 -9.73
N GLU A 14 -20.66 19.74 -9.30
CA GLU A 14 -21.75 20.14 -10.22
C GLU A 14 -21.57 21.55 -10.81
N ARG A 15 -20.83 22.42 -10.12
CA ARG A 15 -20.43 23.75 -10.60
C ARG A 15 -18.92 23.91 -10.45
N THR A 16 -18.24 24.08 -11.58
CA THR A 16 -16.78 24.11 -11.64
C THR A 16 -16.16 25.45 -11.24
N GLU A 17 -16.94 26.53 -11.16
CA GLU A 17 -16.43 27.88 -10.83
C GLU A 17 -15.84 27.98 -9.41
N ASN A 18 -16.28 27.14 -8.46
CA ASN A 18 -15.81 27.13 -7.07
C ASN A 18 -15.41 25.72 -6.60
N ALA A 19 -14.99 24.85 -7.51
CA ALA A 19 -14.54 23.51 -7.15
C ALA A 19 -13.26 23.58 -6.30
N ALA A 20 -13.20 22.81 -5.21
CA ALA A 20 -12.06 22.79 -4.30
C ALA A 20 -10.79 22.18 -4.92
N PHE A 21 -10.93 21.38 -5.97
CA PHE A 21 -9.85 20.74 -6.73
C PHE A 21 -10.36 20.35 -8.12
N GLY A 22 -9.46 20.35 -9.10
CA GLY A 22 -9.72 19.91 -10.46
C GLY A 22 -9.28 18.47 -10.73
N PRO A 23 -9.64 17.90 -11.91
CA PRO A 23 -9.16 16.59 -12.33
C PRO A 23 -7.63 16.49 -12.39
N THR A 24 -6.95 17.55 -12.82
CA THR A 24 -5.48 17.60 -12.94
C THR A 24 -4.80 17.54 -11.57
N ASP A 25 -5.39 18.13 -10.52
CA ASP A 25 -4.83 18.07 -9.17
C ASP A 25 -4.78 16.63 -8.67
N ARG A 26 -5.79 15.82 -9.02
CA ARG A 26 -5.79 14.40 -8.69
C ARG A 26 -4.72 13.62 -9.46
N ILE A 27 -4.48 13.95 -10.73
CA ILE A 27 -3.39 13.34 -11.51
C ILE A 27 -2.03 13.71 -10.92
N GLY A 28 -1.84 14.98 -10.54
CA GLY A 28 -0.64 15.42 -9.82
C GLY A 28 -0.44 14.66 -8.52
N GLN A 29 -1.48 14.56 -7.69
CA GLN A 29 -1.46 13.80 -6.43
C GLN A 29 -1.05 12.34 -6.64
N LEU A 30 -1.57 11.68 -7.68
CA LEU A 30 -1.24 10.28 -7.99
C LEU A 30 0.19 10.13 -8.51
N THR A 31 0.65 11.05 -9.36
CA THR A 31 2.00 11.00 -9.95
C THR A 31 3.08 11.09 -8.88
N MET A 32 2.87 11.92 -7.85
CA MET A 32 3.79 12.04 -6.71
C MET A 32 3.96 10.75 -5.90
N ARG A 33 3.09 9.75 -6.08
CA ARG A 33 3.20 8.44 -5.39
C ARG A 33 4.05 7.42 -6.15
N ASN A 34 4.40 7.66 -7.41
CA ASN A 34 5.03 6.63 -8.25
C ASN A 34 6.39 6.15 -7.70
N LEU A 35 7.24 7.04 -7.20
CA LEU A 35 8.56 6.68 -6.66
C LEU A 35 8.45 5.79 -5.42
N ASP A 36 7.57 6.16 -4.48
CA ASP A 36 7.33 5.37 -3.25
C ASP A 36 6.70 3.99 -3.57
N ILE A 37 5.86 3.93 -4.62
CA ILE A 37 5.31 2.67 -5.11
C ILE A 37 6.41 1.78 -5.70
N GLU A 38 7.31 2.34 -6.50
CA GLU A 38 8.44 1.61 -7.09
C GLU A 38 9.36 1.05 -5.99
N ASP A 39 9.79 1.91 -5.05
CA ASP A 39 10.60 1.51 -3.90
C ASP A 39 9.94 0.41 -3.08
N THR A 40 8.62 0.52 -2.85
CA THR A 40 7.87 -0.49 -2.09
C THR A 40 7.79 -1.81 -2.85
N ARG A 41 7.67 -1.81 -4.18
CA ARG A 41 7.69 -3.03 -5.00
C ARG A 41 9.04 -3.72 -4.93
N GLU A 42 10.13 -2.96 -5.03
CA GLU A 42 11.49 -3.49 -4.87
C GLU A 42 11.69 -4.12 -3.49
N LYS A 43 11.21 -3.47 -2.43
CA LYS A 43 11.25 -4.01 -1.05
C LYS A 43 10.46 -5.31 -0.92
N LEU A 44 9.27 -5.40 -1.53
CA LEU A 44 8.48 -6.63 -1.51
C LEU A 44 9.22 -7.79 -2.18
N GLU A 45 9.91 -7.54 -3.30
CA GLU A 45 10.75 -8.53 -3.96
C GLU A 45 11.96 -8.94 -3.12
N LEU A 46 12.60 -7.98 -2.46
CA LEU A 46 13.68 -8.24 -1.51
C LEU A 46 13.19 -9.16 -0.38
N TYR A 47 12.09 -8.82 0.28
CA TYR A 47 11.53 -9.63 1.38
C TYR A 47 11.07 -11.01 0.89
N ARG A 48 10.60 -11.12 -0.35
CA ARG A 48 10.30 -12.42 -0.98
C ARG A 48 11.58 -13.25 -1.17
N SER A 49 12.65 -12.65 -1.69
CA SER A 49 13.94 -13.36 -1.89
C SER A 49 14.57 -13.81 -0.57
N GLN A 50 14.36 -13.07 0.51
CA GLN A 50 14.81 -13.40 1.86
C GLN A 50 13.92 -14.46 2.56
N GLY A 51 12.84 -14.91 1.90
CA GLY A 51 11.91 -15.90 2.45
C GLY A 51 10.96 -15.36 3.54
N GLN A 52 10.95 -14.04 3.76
CA GLN A 52 10.06 -13.37 4.73
C GLN A 52 8.64 -13.22 4.18
N LEU A 53 8.50 -13.01 2.87
CA LEU A 53 7.22 -12.95 2.18
C LEU A 53 7.05 -14.17 1.25
N GLY A 54 5.86 -14.77 1.25
CA GLY A 54 5.57 -15.96 0.46
C GLY A 54 5.96 -17.26 1.17
N GLY A 55 5.18 -17.66 2.18
CA GLY A 55 5.11 -19.06 2.68
C GLY A 55 6.40 -19.71 3.21
N GLY A 56 7.51 -18.97 3.35
CA GLY A 56 8.83 -19.54 3.66
C GLY A 56 9.06 -19.89 5.14
N HIS A 57 8.34 -19.26 6.07
CA HIS A 57 8.47 -19.60 7.50
C HIS A 57 8.04 -21.06 7.79
N PHE A 58 7.16 -21.66 6.99
CA PHE A 58 6.74 -23.05 7.17
C PHE A 58 7.73 -24.08 6.59
N LYS A 59 8.55 -23.71 5.60
CA LYS A 59 9.45 -24.68 4.94
C LYS A 59 10.74 -24.92 5.73
N LEU A 60 11.32 -23.87 6.33
CA LEU A 60 12.53 -24.00 7.16
C LEU A 60 12.27 -24.76 8.47
N ILE A 61 11.09 -24.60 9.08
CA ILE A 61 10.71 -25.32 10.30
C ILE A 61 10.55 -26.83 10.04
N ASN A 62 9.92 -27.22 8.93
CA ASN A 62 9.79 -28.64 8.56
C ASN A 62 11.15 -29.31 8.28
N GLU A 63 12.11 -28.59 7.72
CA GLU A 63 13.45 -29.13 7.41
C GLU A 63 14.28 -29.36 8.68
N ILE A 64 14.06 -28.57 9.73
CA ILE A 64 14.71 -28.75 11.04
C ILE A 64 14.05 -29.89 11.84
N GLU A 65 12.72 -30.03 11.79
CA GLU A 65 12.02 -31.16 12.45
C GLU A 65 12.38 -32.51 11.81
N SER A 66 12.38 -32.61 10.47
CA SER A 66 12.75 -33.85 9.76
C SER A 66 14.22 -34.27 9.91
N GLY A 67 15.11 -33.36 10.30
CA GLY A 67 16.50 -33.67 10.65
C GLY A 67 16.70 -34.21 12.08
N SER A 68 15.68 -34.11 12.95
CA SER A 68 15.77 -34.47 14.37
C SER A 68 15.24 -35.88 14.71
N GLU A 69 14.65 -36.60 13.76
CA GLU A 69 14.10 -37.96 13.95
C GLU A 69 15.08 -39.11 13.63
N LYS A 70 16.36 -38.83 13.37
CA LYS A 70 17.38 -39.90 13.29
C LYS A 70 18.20 -39.95 14.58
N LYS A 71 17.64 -40.59 15.61
CA LYS A 71 18.40 -41.08 16.75
C LYS A 71 18.02 -42.52 17.06
#